data_AF-A0A5R2MV42-F1
#
_entry.id   AF-A0A5R2MV42-F1
#
_cell.length_a   1.000
_cell.length_b   1.000
_cell.length_c   1.000
_cell.angle_alpha   90.00
_cell.angle_beta   90.00
_cell.angle_gamma   90.00
#
_symmetry.space_group_name_H-M   'P 1'
#
loop_
_entity.id
_entity.type
_entity.pdbx_description
1 polymer ?
#
loop_
_entity_poly.entity_id
_entity_poly.type
_entity_poly.pdbx_seq_one_letter_code
_entity_poly.pdbx_strand_id
1 'polypeptide(L)'
;WGYCGILSLGHGAFFALGGYAMGMYLMRQIGSRGVYGNPILPDFMVFLNYKQLPWFWTGFDHFWFAAIMVLAVPGLLAFVFGWFAFRSRVTGV
;
A
#
# COMPACT_ATOMS: atom_id res chain seq x y z
N TRP A 1 -23.88 7.44 6.27
CA TRP A 1 -23.10 7.48 5.02
C TRP A 1 -22.31 8.79 4.79
N GLY A 2 -22.34 9.81 5.68
CA GLY A 2 -21.79 11.17 5.42
C GLY A 2 -20.31 11.47 5.80
N TYR A 3 -20.02 12.76 6.05
CA TYR A 3 -18.70 13.42 6.21
C TYR A 3 -17.69 12.76 7.20
N CYS A 4 -18.17 11.96 8.17
CA CYS A 4 -17.35 11.19 9.13
C CYS A 4 -17.63 9.67 9.08
N GLY A 5 -18.29 9.17 8.04
CA GLY A 5 -18.72 7.77 7.90
C GLY A 5 -17.97 6.99 6.82
N ILE A 6 -18.57 5.89 6.35
CA ILE A 6 -17.95 4.90 5.44
C ILE A 6 -17.41 5.50 4.12
N LEU A 7 -17.97 6.62 3.64
CA LEU A 7 -17.51 7.30 2.43
C LEU A 7 -16.19 8.04 2.63
N SER A 8 -15.99 8.68 3.79
CA SER A 8 -14.70 9.32 4.14
C SER A 8 -13.64 8.27 4.48
N LEU A 9 -14.04 7.17 5.13
CA LEU A 9 -13.16 6.02 5.38
C LEU A 9 -12.63 5.41 4.09
N GLY A 10 -13.49 5.23 3.08
CA GLY A 10 -13.09 4.73 1.76
C GLY A 10 -11.97 5.58 1.15
N HIS A 11 -12.15 6.90 1.09
CA HIS A 11 -11.12 7.79 0.54
C HIS A 11 -9.79 7.68 1.29
N GLY A 12 -9.81 7.73 2.63
CA GLY A 12 -8.60 7.63 3.44
C GLY A 12 -7.89 6.28 3.31
N ALA A 13 -8.62 5.18 3.43
CA ALA A 13 -8.05 3.84 3.38
C ALA A 13 -7.48 3.50 1.99
N PHE A 14 -8.24 3.77 0.92
CA PHE A 14 -7.78 3.47 -0.44
C PHE A 14 -6.61 4.38 -0.87
N PHE A 15 -6.66 5.67 -0.50
CA PHE A 15 -5.54 6.58 -0.75
C PHE A 15 -4.28 6.16 0.02
N ALA A 16 -4.41 5.80 1.30
CA ALA A 16 -3.27 5.35 2.10
C ALA A 16 -2.62 4.09 1.53
N LEU A 17 -3.41 3.12 1.04
CA LEU A 17 -2.88 1.89 0.45
C LEU A 17 -2.19 2.13 -0.89
N GLY A 18 -2.79 2.94 -1.77
CA GLY A 18 -2.16 3.32 -3.04
C GLY A 18 -0.88 4.15 -2.79
N GLY A 19 -0.95 5.11 -1.87
CA GLY A 19 0.19 5.93 -1.45
C GLY A 19 1.31 5.09 -0.83
N TYR A 20 0.98 4.09 -0.02
CA TYR A 20 1.95 3.16 0.56
C TYR A 20 2.64 2.33 -0.53
N ALA A 21 1.89 1.80 -1.51
CA ALA A 21 2.45 1.07 -2.64
C ALA A 21 3.44 1.92 -3.46
N MET A 22 3.09 3.18 -3.74
CA MET A 22 4.00 4.13 -4.40
C MET A 22 5.20 4.50 -3.50
N GLY A 23 4.96 4.67 -2.20
CA GLY A 23 6.00 4.92 -1.21
C GLY A 23 7.05 3.81 -1.19
N MET A 24 6.62 2.54 -1.18
CA MET A 24 7.56 1.40 -1.27
C MET A 24 8.48 1.50 -2.49
N TYR A 25 7.93 1.90 -3.64
CA TYR A 25 8.72 2.12 -4.85
C TYR A 25 9.72 3.25 -4.70
N LEU A 26 9.28 4.42 -4.25
CA LEU A 26 10.16 5.58 -4.09
C LEU A 26 11.28 5.32 -3.07
N MET A 27 10.99 4.65 -1.95
CA MET A 27 11.99 4.25 -0.97
C MET A 27 13.05 3.30 -1.58
N ARG A 28 12.65 2.40 -2.48
CA ARG A 28 13.57 1.48 -3.18
C ARG A 28 14.45 2.22 -4.20
N GLN A 29 13.96 3.30 -4.81
CA GLN A 29 14.74 4.12 -5.74
C GLN A 29 15.85 4.95 -5.08
N ILE A 30 15.79 5.17 -3.75
CA ILE A 30 16.87 5.83 -3.02
C ILE A 30 18.13 4.97 -3.03
N GLY A 31 17.99 3.66 -2.77
CA GLY A 31 19.09 2.68 -2.81
C GLY A 31 20.34 3.15 -2.05
N SER A 32 21.50 3.08 -2.70
CA SER A 32 22.79 3.47 -2.11
C SER A 32 22.96 4.97 -1.85
N ARG A 33 21.98 5.81 -2.23
CA ARG A 33 21.97 7.25 -1.92
C ARG A 33 21.42 7.53 -0.51
N GLY A 34 20.95 6.51 0.19
CA GLY A 34 20.51 6.59 1.57
C GLY A 34 21.67 6.78 2.55
N VAL A 35 21.35 7.17 3.79
CA VAL A 35 22.30 7.41 4.88
C VAL A 35 23.14 6.17 5.17
N TYR A 36 22.53 4.98 5.10
CA TYR A 36 23.22 3.72 5.36
C TYR A 36 23.85 3.10 4.09
N GLY A 37 23.66 3.72 2.92
CA GLY A 37 24.27 3.29 1.66
C GLY A 37 23.87 1.89 1.19
N ASN A 38 22.78 1.30 1.71
CA ASN A 38 22.40 -0.07 1.38
C ASN A 38 21.67 -0.11 0.02
N PRO A 39 22.13 -0.91 -0.96
CA PRO A 39 21.52 -0.95 -2.30
C PRO A 39 20.16 -1.67 -2.34
N ILE A 40 19.81 -2.44 -1.29
CA ILE A 40 18.63 -3.30 -1.28
C ILE A 40 17.64 -2.85 -0.19
N LEU A 41 18.11 -2.65 1.03
CA LEU A 41 17.26 -2.30 2.16
C LEU A 41 17.07 -0.78 2.21
N PRO A 42 15.82 -0.27 2.24
CA PRO A 42 15.56 1.13 2.56
C PRO A 42 16.14 1.51 3.94
N ASP A 43 16.56 2.77 4.10
CA ASP A 43 17.24 3.24 5.31
C ASP A 43 16.49 2.95 6.62
N PHE A 44 15.15 3.09 6.64
CA PHE A 44 14.35 2.80 7.83
C PHE A 44 14.40 1.32 8.23
N MET A 45 14.53 0.39 7.26
CA MET A 45 14.67 -1.04 7.53
C MET A 45 16.04 -1.35 8.11
N VAL A 46 17.08 -0.67 7.61
CA VAL A 46 18.44 -0.77 8.15
C VAL A 46 18.47 -0.24 9.59
N PHE A 47 17.84 0.91 9.83
CA PHE A 47 17.67 1.50 11.16
C PHE A 47 16.96 0.55 12.13
N LEU A 48 15.90 -0.14 11.68
CA LEU A 48 15.18 -1.17 12.45
C LEU A 48 15.91 -2.53 12.54
N ASN A 49 17.16 -2.61 12.10
CA ASN A 49 18.01 -3.81 12.13
C ASN A 49 17.51 -4.99 11.28
N TYR A 50 16.70 -4.75 10.24
CA TYR A 50 16.35 -5.82 9.30
C TYR A 50 17.57 -6.34 8.55
N LYS A 51 17.60 -7.67 8.35
CA LYS A 51 18.69 -8.37 7.66
C LYS A 51 18.41 -8.62 6.19
N GLN A 52 17.15 -8.64 5.79
CA GLN A 52 16.71 -8.97 4.45
C GLN A 52 15.43 -8.21 4.09
N LEU A 53 15.23 -7.99 2.79
CA LEU A 53 14.04 -7.33 2.29
C LEU A 53 12.83 -8.25 2.52
N PRO A 54 11.73 -7.76 3.13
CA PRO A 54 10.51 -8.54 3.24
C PRO A 54 9.97 -8.95 1.86
N TRP A 55 9.41 -10.16 1.76
CA TRP A 55 8.95 -10.73 0.49
C TRP A 55 7.86 -9.90 -0.21
N PHE A 56 7.02 -9.19 0.55
CA PHE A 56 5.97 -8.34 -0.01
C PHE A 56 6.49 -6.99 -0.54
N TRP A 57 7.77 -6.67 -0.30
CA TRP A 57 8.47 -5.54 -0.92
C TRP A 57 9.15 -5.92 -2.23
N THR A 58 9.20 -7.21 -2.57
CA THR A 58 9.81 -7.67 -3.81
C THR A 58 9.02 -7.18 -5.02
N GLY A 59 9.69 -6.68 -6.05
CA GLY A 59 9.08 -6.12 -7.26
C GLY A 59 8.85 -4.60 -7.20
N PHE A 60 8.82 -4.00 -6.01
CA PHE A 60 8.70 -2.53 -5.85
C PHE A 60 9.96 -1.76 -6.27
N ASP A 61 10.99 -2.40 -6.81
CA ASP A 61 12.07 -1.72 -7.55
C ASP A 61 11.67 -1.41 -9.01
N HIS A 62 10.59 -2.00 -9.52
CA HIS A 62 10.09 -1.74 -10.87
C HIS A 62 8.85 -0.84 -10.86
N PHE A 63 8.89 0.23 -11.67
CA PHE A 63 7.78 1.19 -11.75
C PHE A 63 6.47 0.56 -12.21
N TRP A 64 6.51 -0.30 -13.24
CA TRP A 64 5.30 -0.94 -13.79
C TRP A 64 4.59 -1.80 -12.73
N PHE A 65 5.35 -2.50 -11.89
CA PHE A 65 4.81 -3.32 -10.82
C PHE A 65 4.15 -2.44 -9.76
N ALA A 66 4.83 -1.37 -9.34
CA ALA A 66 4.26 -0.39 -8.41
C ALA A 66 2.98 0.25 -8.97
N ALA A 67 2.95 0.64 -10.25
CA ALA A 67 1.78 1.24 -10.89
C ALA A 67 0.57 0.29 -10.89
N ILE A 68 0.77 -0.99 -11.16
CA ILE A 68 -0.29 -2.01 -11.07
C ILE A 68 -0.76 -2.14 -9.61
N MET A 69 0.16 -2.23 -8.65
CA MET A 69 -0.16 -2.43 -7.23
C MET A 69 -0.91 -1.25 -6.62
N VAL A 70 -0.65 -0.01 -7.07
CA VAL A 70 -1.39 1.20 -6.66
C VAL A 70 -2.88 1.08 -6.97
N LEU A 71 -3.26 0.35 -8.01
CA LEU A 71 -4.68 0.09 -8.35
C LEU A 71 -5.16 -1.22 -7.76
N ALA A 72 -4.35 -2.29 -7.85
CA ALA A 72 -4.74 -3.63 -7.48
C ALA A 72 -4.97 -3.78 -5.96
N VAL A 73 -4.11 -3.19 -5.11
CA VAL A 73 -4.23 -3.32 -3.65
C VAL A 73 -5.50 -2.65 -3.12
N PRO A 74 -5.74 -1.33 -3.35
CA PRO A 74 -6.98 -0.72 -2.91
C PRO A 74 -8.20 -1.29 -3.64
N GLY A 75 -8.08 -1.66 -4.93
CA GLY A 75 -9.16 -2.28 -5.70
C GLY A 75 -9.59 -3.64 -5.16
N LEU A 76 -8.63 -4.50 -4.77
CA LEU A 76 -8.91 -5.79 -4.14
C LEU A 76 -9.59 -5.60 -2.79
N LEU A 77 -9.11 -4.66 -1.98
CA LEU A 77 -9.74 -4.36 -0.70
C LEU A 77 -11.18 -3.86 -0.90
N ALA A 78 -11.38 -2.92 -1.85
CA ALA A 78 -12.69 -2.42 -2.22
C ALA A 78 -13.62 -3.53 -2.71
N PHE A 79 -13.10 -4.47 -3.50
CA PHE A 79 -13.85 -5.63 -3.97
C PHE A 79 -14.30 -6.53 -2.81
N VAL A 80 -13.40 -6.86 -1.88
CA VAL A 80 -13.73 -7.68 -0.70
C VAL A 80 -14.79 -7.00 0.16
N PHE A 81 -14.60 -5.71 0.49
CA PHE A 81 -15.59 -4.95 1.26
C PHE A 81 -16.93 -4.83 0.53
N GLY A 82 -16.91 -4.53 -0.78
CA GLY A 82 -18.10 -4.45 -1.61
C GLY A 82 -18.85 -5.78 -1.63
N TRP A 83 -18.14 -6.90 -1.82
CA TRP A 83 -18.73 -8.23 -1.82
C TRP A 83 -19.45 -8.56 -0.52
N PHE A 84 -18.80 -8.30 0.62
CA PHE A 84 -19.45 -8.48 1.92
C PHE A 84 -20.65 -7.53 2.08
N ALA A 85 -20.52 -6.25 1.73
CA ALA A 85 -21.59 -5.27 1.84
C ALA A 85 -22.84 -5.67 1.02
N PHE A 86 -22.66 -6.10 -0.23
CA PHE A 86 -23.77 -6.52 -1.10
C PHE A 86 -24.39 -7.86 -0.67
N ARG A 87 -23.57 -8.81 -0.20
CA ARG A 87 -24.07 -10.12 0.24
C ARG A 87 -24.76 -10.06 1.60
N SER A 88 -24.48 -9.05 2.41
CA SER A 88 -25.03 -8.92 3.76
C SER A 88 -26.52 -8.57 3.80
N ARG A 89 -27.22 -8.44 2.66
CA ARG A 89 -28.62 -7.99 2.57
C ARG A 89 -28.88 -6.89 3.58
N VAL A 90 -28.19 -5.74 3.45
CA VAL A 90 -28.39 -4.59 4.33
C VAL A 90 -29.81 -4.06 4.07
N THR A 91 -30.79 -4.66 4.75
CA THR A 91 -32.16 -4.17 4.87
C THR A 91 -32.20 -3.32 6.12
N GLY A 92 -32.20 -2.01 5.92
CA GLY A 92 -32.21 -1.03 7.00
C GLY A 92 -31.84 0.33 6.46
N VAL A 93 -32.85 1.03 5.93
CA VAL A 93 -32.89 2.49 6.06
C VAL A 93 -33.05 2.85 7.53
#